data_AF-Q817C2-F1
#
_entry.id   AF-Q817C2-F1
#
_cell.length_a   1.000
_cell.length_b   1.000
_cell.length_c   1.000
_cell.angle_alpha   90.00
_cell.angle_beta   90.00
_cell.angle_gamma   90.00
#
_symmetry.space_group_name_H-M   'P 1'
#
loop_
_entity.id
_entity.type
_entity.pdbx_description
1 polymer ?
#
loop_
_entity_poly.entity_id
_entity_poly.type
_entity_poly.pdbx_seq_one_letter_code
_entity_poly.pdbx_strand_id
1 'polypeptide(L)'
;MNLSDIKKEYNAVFSLGQNCWPAWALYQLELSPFFGVIDFMLSPSLEKVNVLLQNRFDRFLNFENLSFISFWDDDAKLRLRDNLYEIDSCHDFKTDVNTPTSWPSYTEIKLNYEHRINRFLATIETAESILFIRTGGTYEEACSLEQILSQIVTHTFSVLLLIPADIPTITQEDWGLQRICVMKCPIMDVYQYNEAFWKDLFDGITVRPHT
;
A
#
# COMPACT_ATOMS: atom_id res chain seq x y z
N MET A 1 11.91 -6.63 -15.12
CA MET A 1 12.26 -5.20 -14.92
C MET A 1 13.25 -5.12 -13.77
N ASN A 2 14.25 -4.25 -13.85
CA ASN A 2 15.34 -4.15 -12.87
C ASN A 2 15.24 -2.85 -12.05
N LEU A 3 16.02 -2.76 -10.97
CA LEU A 3 16.01 -1.60 -10.08
C LEU A 3 16.41 -0.31 -10.81
N SER A 4 17.37 -0.38 -11.74
CA SER A 4 17.78 0.77 -12.56
C SER A 4 16.63 1.33 -13.41
N ASP A 5 15.71 0.48 -13.86
CA ASP A 5 14.60 0.88 -14.75
C ASP A 5 13.53 1.68 -13.99
N ILE A 6 13.49 1.53 -12.67
CA ILE A 6 12.56 2.24 -11.81
C ILE A 6 13.15 3.50 -11.16
N LYS A 7 14.49 3.70 -11.23
CA LYS A 7 15.17 4.92 -10.74
C LYS A 7 15.01 6.07 -11.73
N LYS A 8 13.85 6.72 -11.66
CA LYS A 8 13.45 7.83 -12.54
C LYS A 8 12.40 8.72 -11.86
N GLU A 9 11.99 9.75 -12.59
CA GLU A 9 10.87 10.62 -12.18
C GLU A 9 9.51 9.95 -12.45
N TYR A 10 8.58 10.09 -11.50
CA TYR A 10 7.17 9.67 -11.62
C TYR A 10 6.24 10.85 -11.36
N ASN A 11 5.00 10.75 -11.83
CA ASN A 11 3.97 11.73 -11.52
C ASN A 11 3.25 11.43 -10.21
N ALA A 12 3.23 10.16 -9.82
CA ALA A 12 2.66 9.72 -8.55
C ALA A 12 3.36 8.47 -8.02
N VAL A 13 3.37 8.33 -6.70
CA VAL A 13 3.84 7.12 -6.01
C VAL A 13 2.80 6.69 -4.98
N PHE A 14 2.45 5.41 -4.96
CA PHE A 14 1.49 4.84 -4.01
C PHE A 14 2.06 3.61 -3.33
N SER A 15 1.79 3.47 -2.02
CA SER A 15 1.90 2.18 -1.36
C SER A 15 0.65 1.34 -1.61
N LEU A 16 0.85 0.04 -1.85
CA LEU A 16 -0.18 -1.00 -1.90
C LEU A 16 -0.20 -1.82 -0.59
N GLY A 17 0.27 -1.23 0.50
CA GLY A 17 0.15 -1.74 1.86
C GLY A 17 1.12 -2.87 2.20
N GLN A 18 0.64 -3.81 3.01
CA GLN A 18 1.31 -4.73 3.93
C GLN A 18 1.29 -4.20 5.34
N ASN A 19 1.86 -3.00 5.51
CA ASN A 19 1.86 -2.23 6.75
C ASN A 19 2.10 -0.75 6.42
N CYS A 20 2.31 0.08 7.43
CA CYS A 20 2.46 1.53 7.29
C CYS A 20 3.85 2.02 6.87
N TRP A 21 4.88 1.16 6.90
CA TRP A 21 6.26 1.62 6.67
C TRP A 21 6.56 2.15 5.28
N PRO A 22 6.10 1.52 4.18
CA PRO A 22 6.29 2.08 2.85
C PRO A 22 5.66 3.47 2.74
N ALA A 23 4.45 3.64 3.26
CA ALA A 23 3.75 4.93 3.24
C ALA A 23 4.47 6.01 4.06
N TRP A 24 4.94 5.65 5.25
CA TRP A 24 5.73 6.55 6.09
C TRP A 24 7.04 6.96 5.41
N ALA A 25 7.72 6.03 4.75
CA ALA A 25 8.93 6.31 3.99
C ALA A 25 8.68 7.27 2.82
N LEU A 26 7.60 7.06 2.05
CA LEU A 26 7.22 7.96 0.96
C LEU A 26 6.94 9.38 1.45
N TYR A 27 6.29 9.52 2.61
CA TYR A 27 6.03 10.82 3.22
C TYR A 27 7.32 11.51 3.70
N GLN A 28 8.18 10.79 4.43
CA GLN A 28 9.44 11.33 4.97
C GLN A 28 10.44 11.74 3.88
N LEU A 29 10.37 11.10 2.71
CA LEU A 29 11.25 11.35 1.57
C LEU A 29 10.61 12.26 0.50
N GLU A 30 9.46 12.86 0.81
CA GLU A 30 8.73 13.77 -0.08
C GLU A 30 8.35 13.15 -1.44
N LEU A 31 8.24 11.82 -1.50
CA LEU A 31 7.84 11.07 -2.69
C LEU A 31 6.32 10.91 -2.79
N SER A 32 5.57 11.24 -1.74
CA SER A 32 4.12 11.36 -1.84
C SER A 32 3.62 12.49 -0.94
N PRO A 33 2.89 13.49 -1.49
CA PRO A 33 2.33 14.57 -0.69
C PRO A 33 1.08 14.14 0.11
N PHE A 34 0.63 12.89 -0.06
CA PHE A 34 -0.55 12.35 0.60
C PHE A 34 -0.37 10.87 0.94
N PHE A 35 -1.21 10.37 1.84
CA PHE A 35 -1.34 8.93 2.06
C PHE A 35 -2.33 8.31 1.06
N GLY A 36 -1.97 7.14 0.55
CA GLY A 36 -2.76 6.26 -0.29
C GLY A 36 -3.93 5.59 0.45
N VAL A 37 -4.65 4.73 -0.26
CA VAL A 37 -5.89 4.12 0.27
C VAL A 37 -5.62 3.23 1.45
N ILE A 38 -4.60 2.35 1.40
CA ILE A 38 -4.36 1.33 2.43
C ILE A 38 -3.04 1.54 3.20
N ASP A 39 -2.54 2.78 3.21
CA ASP A 39 -1.27 3.19 3.83
C ASP A 39 -1.25 3.03 5.36
N PHE A 40 -2.40 3.06 6.01
CA PHE A 40 -2.54 2.95 7.47
C PHE A 40 -3.27 1.66 7.88
N MET A 41 -3.13 0.63 7.06
CA MET A 41 -3.81 -0.64 7.22
C MET A 41 -2.85 -1.81 7.14
N LEU A 42 -3.25 -2.92 7.73
CA LEU A 42 -2.57 -4.19 7.60
C LEU A 42 -3.25 -4.99 6.48
N SER A 43 -2.53 -5.20 5.37
CA SER A 43 -3.01 -5.94 4.20
C SER A 43 -2.02 -7.05 3.83
N PRO A 44 -1.96 -8.15 4.61
CA PRO A 44 -0.90 -9.16 4.50
C PRO A 44 -0.93 -9.96 3.19
N SER A 45 -2.12 -10.15 2.61
CA SER A 45 -2.32 -10.92 1.38
C SER A 45 -2.30 -10.00 0.15
N LEU A 46 -1.40 -10.27 -0.81
CA LEU A 46 -1.41 -9.57 -2.09
C LEU A 46 -2.58 -10.04 -2.96
N GLU A 47 -2.98 -11.32 -2.89
CA GLU A 47 -4.21 -11.80 -3.53
C GLU A 47 -5.42 -10.94 -3.15
N LYS A 48 -5.60 -10.60 -1.87
CA LYS A 48 -6.73 -9.78 -1.44
C LYS A 48 -6.62 -8.31 -1.86
N VAL A 49 -5.41 -7.77 -1.91
CA VAL A 49 -5.15 -6.44 -2.48
C VAL A 49 -5.44 -6.42 -3.99
N ASN A 50 -5.13 -7.51 -4.71
CA ASN A 50 -5.49 -7.66 -6.12
C ASN A 50 -7.01 -7.61 -6.31
N VAL A 51 -7.77 -8.34 -5.49
CA VAL A 51 -9.25 -8.30 -5.53
C VAL A 51 -9.77 -6.89 -5.22
N LEU A 52 -9.18 -6.18 -4.26
CA LEU A 52 -9.51 -4.78 -3.95
C LEU A 52 -9.33 -3.85 -5.15
N LEU A 53 -8.17 -3.94 -5.82
CA LEU A 53 -7.85 -3.12 -6.99
C LEU A 53 -8.73 -3.47 -8.18
N GLN A 54 -8.94 -4.76 -8.45
CA GLN A 54 -9.79 -5.25 -9.53
C GLN A 54 -11.23 -4.75 -9.38
N ASN A 55 -11.75 -4.72 -8.16
CA ASN A 55 -13.09 -4.21 -7.84
C ASN A 55 -13.12 -2.69 -7.70
N ARG A 56 -12.02 -1.98 -7.94
CA ARG A 56 -11.91 -0.51 -7.79
C ARG A 56 -12.43 -0.03 -6.43
N PHE A 57 -12.08 -0.76 -5.37
CA PHE A 57 -12.48 -0.50 -3.98
C PHE A 57 -13.99 -0.58 -3.70
N ASP A 58 -14.77 -1.25 -4.57
CA ASP A 58 -16.20 -1.41 -4.36
C ASP A 58 -16.49 -2.05 -3.00
N ARG A 59 -17.43 -1.45 -2.25
CA ARG A 59 -17.82 -1.86 -0.89
C ARG A 59 -16.70 -1.92 0.16
N PHE A 60 -15.51 -1.37 -0.12
CA PHE A 60 -14.41 -1.33 0.83
C PHE A 60 -14.79 -0.47 2.04
N LEU A 61 -14.60 -0.99 3.25
CA LEU A 61 -15.03 -0.40 4.53
C LEU A 61 -16.51 -0.09 4.62
N ASN A 62 -17.36 -0.78 3.87
CA ASN A 62 -18.79 -0.73 4.14
C ASN A 62 -19.08 -1.27 5.53
N PHE A 63 -20.00 -0.63 6.25
CA PHE A 63 -20.28 -0.94 7.65
C PHE A 63 -20.63 -2.42 7.85
N GLU A 64 -21.42 -2.99 6.95
CA GLU A 64 -21.83 -4.41 7.01
C GLU A 64 -20.68 -5.40 6.75
N ASN A 65 -19.58 -4.95 6.16
CA ASN A 65 -18.40 -5.77 5.91
C ASN A 65 -17.38 -5.69 7.06
N LEU A 66 -17.58 -4.81 8.05
CA LEU A 66 -16.62 -4.60 9.14
C LEU A 66 -16.90 -5.51 10.34
N SER A 67 -15.83 -6.05 10.93
CA SER A 67 -15.86 -6.79 12.20
C SER A 67 -14.78 -6.32 13.15
N PHE A 68 -15.10 -6.21 14.44
CA PHE A 68 -14.07 -6.06 15.48
C PHE A 68 -13.28 -7.37 15.64
N ILE A 69 -11.95 -7.25 15.63
CA ILE A 69 -11.03 -8.38 15.80
C ILE A 69 -10.38 -8.35 17.17
N SER A 70 -9.76 -7.24 17.52
CA SER A 70 -9.01 -7.07 18.77
C SER A 70 -8.76 -5.60 19.07
N PHE A 71 -8.21 -5.31 20.24
CA PHE A 71 -7.47 -4.08 20.45
C PHE A 71 -6.08 -4.20 19.82
N TRP A 72 -5.47 -3.07 19.47
CA TRP A 72 -4.03 -3.01 19.20
C TRP A 72 -3.25 -3.03 20.52
N ASP A 73 -1.95 -3.35 20.48
CA ASP A 73 -1.13 -3.59 21.69
C ASP A 73 -1.10 -2.43 22.70
N ASP A 74 -1.41 -1.21 22.27
CA ASP A 74 -1.47 -0.02 23.12
C ASP A 74 -2.85 0.22 23.76
N ASP A 75 -3.85 -0.64 23.48
CA ASP A 75 -5.27 -0.52 23.86
C ASP A 75 -5.92 0.83 23.49
N ALA A 76 -5.23 1.67 22.71
CA ALA A 76 -5.68 3.01 22.33
C ALA A 76 -6.53 2.97 21.05
N LYS A 77 -6.56 1.82 20.36
CA LYS A 77 -7.17 1.66 19.03
C LYS A 77 -7.81 0.28 18.88
N LEU A 78 -8.93 0.25 18.17
CA LEU A 78 -9.58 -0.97 17.73
C LEU A 78 -8.97 -1.43 16.40
N ARG A 79 -8.79 -2.75 16.28
CA ARG A 79 -8.52 -3.43 15.02
C ARG A 79 -9.84 -3.92 14.45
N LEU A 80 -10.35 -3.21 13.44
CA LEU A 80 -11.48 -3.66 12.64
C LEU A 80 -10.97 -4.30 11.35
N ARG A 81 -11.63 -5.37 10.91
CA ARG A 81 -11.36 -6.05 9.64
C ARG A 81 -12.47 -5.73 8.66
N ASP A 82 -12.10 -5.31 7.45
CA ASP A 82 -12.95 -5.49 6.28
C ASP A 82 -12.93 -6.97 5.89
N ASN A 83 -14.05 -7.66 6.01
CA ASN A 83 -14.14 -9.10 5.75
C ASN A 83 -14.17 -9.45 4.26
N LEU A 84 -14.48 -8.49 3.38
CA LEU A 84 -14.52 -8.71 1.94
C LEU A 84 -13.10 -8.79 1.37
N TYR A 85 -12.24 -7.88 1.85
CA TYR A 85 -10.85 -7.77 1.40
C TYR A 85 -9.82 -8.23 2.43
N GLU A 86 -10.24 -8.66 3.62
CA GLU A 86 -9.36 -9.13 4.70
C GLU A 86 -8.25 -8.14 5.07
N ILE A 87 -8.60 -6.84 5.08
CA ILE A 87 -7.70 -5.74 5.43
C ILE A 87 -8.10 -5.18 6.79
N ASP A 88 -7.12 -5.00 7.67
CA ASP A 88 -7.35 -4.53 9.03
C ASP A 88 -6.97 -3.06 9.19
N SER A 89 -7.80 -2.30 9.90
CA SER A 89 -7.53 -0.92 10.29
C SER A 89 -6.47 -0.86 11.39
N CYS A 90 -5.42 -0.04 11.22
CA CYS A 90 -4.40 0.11 12.26
C CYS A 90 -4.58 1.36 13.11
N HIS A 91 -4.92 2.50 12.49
CA HIS A 91 -4.80 3.81 13.17
C HIS A 91 -6.11 4.57 13.35
N ASP A 92 -7.18 4.17 12.65
CA ASP A 92 -8.35 5.04 12.47
C ASP A 92 -9.35 4.99 13.65
N PHE A 93 -9.59 3.82 14.24
CA PHE A 93 -10.64 3.63 15.25
C PHE A 93 -10.10 3.74 16.67
N LYS A 94 -10.00 4.95 17.20
CA LYS A 94 -9.50 5.20 18.58
C LYS A 94 -10.51 4.79 19.65
N THR A 95 -10.03 4.29 20.79
CA THR A 95 -10.86 3.78 21.91
C THR A 95 -11.45 4.87 22.81
N ASP A 96 -11.01 6.12 22.65
CA ASP A 96 -11.63 7.29 23.30
C ASP A 96 -13.04 7.59 22.77
N VAL A 97 -13.34 7.18 21.53
CA VAL A 97 -14.64 7.40 20.87
C VAL A 97 -15.33 6.08 20.47
N ASN A 98 -14.57 5.03 20.16
CA ASN A 98 -15.11 3.77 19.66
C ASN A 98 -15.02 2.64 20.69
N THR A 99 -16.00 1.73 20.67
CA THR A 99 -16.01 0.49 21.46
C THR A 99 -16.10 -0.73 20.54
N PRO A 100 -15.84 -1.96 21.04
CA PRO A 100 -15.97 -3.16 20.22
C PRO A 100 -17.34 -3.36 19.56
N THR A 101 -18.41 -2.77 20.11
CA THR A 101 -19.79 -2.93 19.63
C THR A 101 -20.40 -1.64 19.06
N SER A 102 -19.67 -0.52 19.05
CA SER A 102 -20.16 0.76 18.56
C SER A 102 -19.03 1.60 18.00
N TRP A 103 -19.16 2.08 16.76
CA TRP A 103 -18.12 2.84 16.06
C TRP A 103 -18.60 4.24 15.63
N PRO A 104 -18.80 5.19 16.55
CA PRO A 104 -19.34 6.52 16.23
C PRO A 104 -18.51 7.30 15.19
N SER A 105 -17.19 7.10 15.13
CA SER A 105 -16.32 7.78 14.16
C SER A 105 -16.33 7.14 12.77
N TYR A 106 -17.07 6.05 12.57
CA TYR A 106 -17.11 5.31 11.29
C TYR A 106 -17.38 6.21 10.09
N THR A 107 -18.41 7.07 10.17
CA THR A 107 -18.85 7.88 9.02
C THR A 107 -17.75 8.84 8.55
N GLU A 108 -17.04 9.48 9.49
CA GLU A 108 -15.92 10.38 9.16
C GLU A 108 -14.73 9.60 8.58
N ILE A 109 -14.40 8.45 9.16
CA ILE A 109 -13.34 7.58 8.65
C ILE A 109 -13.68 7.11 7.23
N LYS A 110 -14.89 6.61 6.99
CA LYS A 110 -15.35 6.16 5.67
C LYS A 110 -15.25 7.25 4.62
N LEU A 111 -15.69 8.48 4.94
CA LEU A 111 -15.56 9.63 4.04
C LEU A 111 -14.10 9.95 3.69
N ASN A 112 -13.18 9.88 4.68
CA ASN A 112 -11.76 10.05 4.43
C ASN A 112 -11.20 8.99 3.46
N TYR A 113 -11.61 7.73 3.60
CA TYR A 113 -11.22 6.68 2.66
C TYR A 113 -11.85 6.88 1.28
N GLU A 114 -13.08 7.35 1.17
CA GLU A 114 -13.69 7.71 -0.12
C GLU A 114 -12.90 8.81 -0.84
N HIS A 115 -12.42 9.83 -0.13
CA HIS A 115 -11.52 10.83 -0.71
C HIS A 115 -10.18 10.25 -1.19
N ARG A 116 -9.60 9.31 -0.43
CA ARG A 116 -8.36 8.61 -0.83
C ARG A 116 -8.59 7.74 -2.07
N ILE A 117 -9.70 7.00 -2.12
CA ILE A 117 -10.10 6.15 -3.24
C ILE A 117 -10.30 7.01 -4.49
N ASN A 118 -11.07 8.09 -4.39
CA ASN A 118 -11.32 8.98 -5.52
C ASN A 118 -10.03 9.59 -6.07
N ARG A 119 -9.11 10.00 -5.18
CA ARG A 119 -7.79 10.49 -5.60
C ARG A 119 -6.97 9.41 -6.31
N PHE A 120 -6.93 8.19 -5.77
CA PHE A 120 -6.25 7.07 -6.39
C PHE A 120 -6.82 6.78 -7.79
N LEU A 121 -8.15 6.65 -7.90
CA LEU A 121 -8.85 6.36 -9.16
C LEU A 121 -8.62 7.46 -10.20
N ALA A 122 -8.70 8.73 -9.80
CA ALA A 122 -8.38 9.83 -10.69
C ALA A 122 -6.90 9.78 -11.15
N THR A 123 -5.99 9.46 -10.23
CA THR A 123 -4.54 9.44 -10.55
C THR A 123 -4.17 8.32 -11.50
N ILE A 124 -4.73 7.10 -11.36
CA ILE A 124 -4.47 6.00 -12.30
C ILE A 124 -5.03 6.27 -13.70
N GLU A 125 -5.99 7.19 -13.82
CA GLU A 125 -6.55 7.64 -15.10
C GLU A 125 -5.74 8.77 -15.75
N THR A 126 -5.11 9.65 -14.96
CA THR A 126 -4.51 10.89 -15.49
C THR A 126 -2.98 10.97 -15.43
N ALA A 127 -2.32 10.26 -14.51
CA ALA A 127 -0.87 10.35 -14.34
C ALA A 127 -0.14 9.54 -15.42
N GLU A 128 0.85 10.15 -16.09
CA GLU A 128 1.58 9.51 -17.19
C GLU A 128 2.50 8.35 -16.74
N SER A 129 3.06 8.47 -15.53
CA SER A 129 3.95 7.48 -14.93
C SER A 129 3.68 7.35 -13.43
N ILE A 130 3.36 6.14 -12.97
CA ILE A 130 3.06 5.83 -11.57
C ILE A 130 4.02 4.76 -11.04
N LEU A 131 4.53 4.94 -9.82
CA LEU A 131 5.23 3.89 -9.09
C LEU A 131 4.33 3.33 -7.99
N PHE A 132 4.15 2.02 -7.96
CA PHE A 132 3.52 1.32 -6.85
C PHE A 132 4.56 0.61 -6.00
N ILE A 133 4.42 0.67 -4.68
CA ILE A 133 5.27 -0.03 -3.73
C ILE A 133 4.46 -1.09 -3.01
N ARG A 134 4.91 -2.34 -3.02
CA ARG A 134 4.26 -3.43 -2.29
C ARG A 134 5.30 -4.22 -1.50
N THR A 135 4.98 -4.58 -0.26
CA THR A 135 5.78 -5.52 0.52
C THR A 135 5.03 -6.85 0.65
N GLY A 136 5.69 -7.96 0.38
CA GLY A 136 5.10 -9.30 0.43
C GLY A 136 4.23 -9.64 -0.77
N GLY A 137 4.25 -10.93 -1.11
CA GLY A 137 3.48 -11.53 -2.19
C GLY A 137 4.23 -12.72 -2.81
N THR A 138 3.54 -13.56 -3.55
CA THR A 138 4.13 -14.62 -4.38
C THR A 138 4.31 -14.19 -5.83
N TYR A 139 4.97 -15.03 -6.62
CA TYR A 139 5.10 -14.84 -8.06
C TYR A 139 3.72 -14.77 -8.74
N GLU A 140 2.81 -15.69 -8.41
CA GLU A 140 1.47 -15.78 -9.00
C GLU A 140 0.61 -14.56 -8.64
N GLU A 141 0.71 -14.08 -7.40
CA GLU A 141 0.03 -12.86 -6.95
C GLU A 141 0.61 -11.62 -7.66
N ALA A 142 1.93 -11.57 -7.91
CA ALA A 142 2.58 -10.49 -8.64
C ALA A 142 2.21 -10.49 -10.14
N CYS A 143 2.12 -11.66 -10.77
CA CYS A 143 1.57 -11.81 -12.13
C CYS A 143 0.15 -11.23 -12.22
N SER A 144 -0.69 -11.57 -11.24
CA SER A 144 -2.07 -11.08 -11.16
C SER A 144 -2.11 -9.56 -10.96
N LEU A 145 -1.24 -9.03 -10.09
CA LEU A 145 -1.10 -7.59 -9.87
C LEU A 145 -0.72 -6.85 -11.17
N GLU A 146 0.28 -7.35 -11.90
CA GLU A 146 0.72 -6.75 -13.16
C GLU A 146 -0.42 -6.72 -14.19
N GLN A 147 -1.19 -7.80 -14.29
CA GLN A 147 -2.35 -7.89 -15.18
C GLN A 147 -3.45 -6.90 -14.79
N ILE A 148 -3.81 -6.82 -13.50
CA ILE A 148 -4.85 -5.92 -13.00
C ILE A 148 -4.45 -4.47 -13.21
N LEU A 149 -3.23 -4.08 -12.83
CA LEU A 149 -2.74 -2.72 -13.02
C LEU A 149 -2.67 -2.34 -14.50
N SER A 150 -2.31 -3.28 -15.38
CA SER A 150 -2.32 -3.07 -16.84
C SER A 150 -3.72 -2.84 -17.41
N GLN A 151 -4.78 -3.24 -16.71
CA GLN A 151 -6.16 -3.00 -17.13
C GLN A 151 -6.73 -1.69 -16.60
N ILE A 152 -6.30 -1.25 -15.40
CA ILE A 152 -6.90 -0.08 -14.72
C ILE A 152 -6.08 1.20 -14.82
N VAL A 153 -4.76 1.11 -15.04
CA VAL A 153 -3.89 2.28 -15.23
C VAL A 153 -3.90 2.67 -16.71
N THR A 154 -4.20 3.93 -16.99
CA THR A 154 -4.37 4.43 -18.37
C THR A 154 -3.04 4.61 -19.10
N HIS A 155 -2.01 5.02 -18.39
CA HIS A 155 -0.69 5.28 -18.96
C HIS A 155 0.33 4.23 -18.50
N THR A 156 1.50 4.66 -18.02
CA THR A 156 2.55 3.73 -17.62
C THR A 156 2.64 3.59 -16.12
N PHE A 157 3.01 2.40 -15.67
CA PHE A 157 3.34 2.15 -14.27
C PHE A 157 4.57 1.26 -14.15
N SER A 158 5.14 1.30 -12.95
CA SER A 158 6.11 0.34 -12.44
C SER A 158 5.66 -0.11 -11.04
N VAL A 159 6.06 -1.31 -10.63
CA VAL A 159 5.87 -1.81 -9.27
C VAL A 159 7.23 -2.15 -8.69
N LEU A 160 7.53 -1.66 -7.49
CA LEU A 160 8.60 -2.17 -6.64
C LEU A 160 7.98 -3.14 -5.64
N LEU A 161 8.27 -4.43 -5.82
CA LEU A 161 7.83 -5.50 -4.94
C LEU A 161 8.97 -5.93 -4.01
N LEU A 162 8.80 -5.69 -2.72
CA LEU A 162 9.75 -6.07 -1.67
C LEU A 162 9.35 -7.42 -1.08
N ILE A 163 10.24 -8.40 -1.12
CA ILE A 163 10.03 -9.73 -0.56
C ILE A 163 10.91 -9.89 0.69
N PRO A 164 10.34 -9.86 1.90
CA PRO A 164 11.09 -10.12 3.12
C PRO A 164 11.73 -11.51 3.09
N ALA A 165 13.02 -11.58 3.36
CA ALA A 165 13.81 -12.82 3.40
C ALA A 165 14.91 -12.70 4.46
N ASP A 166 15.38 -13.86 4.95
CA ASP A 166 16.52 -13.93 5.88
C ASP A 166 17.84 -13.71 5.13
N ILE A 167 18.08 -12.45 4.74
CA ILE A 167 19.27 -12.00 4.01
C ILE A 167 19.81 -10.71 4.64
N PRO A 168 21.13 -10.47 4.59
CA PRO A 168 21.74 -9.30 5.24
C PRO A 168 21.54 -7.99 4.47
N THR A 169 21.35 -8.07 3.16
CA THR A 169 21.26 -6.91 2.26
C THR A 169 20.25 -7.17 1.16
N ILE A 170 19.72 -6.11 0.55
CA ILE A 170 18.79 -6.24 -0.58
C ILE A 170 19.44 -6.96 -1.77
N THR A 171 18.68 -7.81 -2.44
CA THR A 171 19.09 -8.48 -3.67
C THR A 171 17.95 -8.47 -4.68
N GLN A 172 18.26 -8.15 -5.93
CA GLN A 172 17.26 -8.18 -6.99
C GLN A 172 16.95 -9.61 -7.40
N GLU A 173 15.68 -9.90 -7.69
CA GLU A 173 15.22 -11.16 -8.26
C GLU A 173 14.63 -10.92 -9.65
N ASP A 174 14.94 -11.79 -10.60
CA ASP A 174 14.33 -11.76 -11.92
C ASP A 174 13.16 -12.74 -11.99
N TRP A 175 11.94 -12.21 -11.92
CA TRP A 175 10.70 -12.97 -12.11
C TRP A 175 10.19 -12.92 -13.56
N GLY A 176 10.92 -12.31 -14.49
CA GLY A 176 10.50 -12.16 -15.89
C GLY A 176 9.33 -11.19 -16.11
N LEU A 177 8.89 -10.48 -15.06
CA LEU A 177 7.80 -9.51 -15.10
C LEU A 177 8.24 -8.21 -15.76
N GLN A 178 7.35 -7.61 -16.56
CA GLN A 178 7.68 -6.48 -17.43
C GLN A 178 7.58 -5.14 -16.72
N ARG A 179 6.70 -5.03 -15.72
CA ARG A 179 6.39 -3.82 -14.96
C ARG A 179 6.73 -3.96 -13.48
N ILE A 180 7.17 -5.12 -13.02
CA ILE A 180 7.50 -5.37 -11.61
C ILE A 180 9.01 -5.58 -11.45
N CYS A 181 9.63 -4.73 -10.64
CA CYS A 181 10.96 -4.91 -10.09
C CYS A 181 10.84 -5.61 -8.74
N VAL A 182 11.45 -6.80 -8.62
CA VAL A 182 11.39 -7.60 -7.39
C VAL A 182 12.70 -7.50 -6.65
N MET A 183 12.62 -7.12 -5.38
CA MET A 183 13.76 -7.03 -4.47
C MET A 183 13.49 -7.92 -3.27
N LYS A 184 14.36 -8.89 -3.00
CA LYS A 184 14.41 -9.45 -1.65
C LYS A 184 15.02 -8.43 -0.72
N CYS A 185 14.49 -8.31 0.48
CA CYS A 185 15.00 -7.42 1.52
C CYS A 185 15.10 -8.15 2.85
N PRO A 186 15.97 -7.69 3.77
CA PRO A 186 15.97 -8.20 5.14
C PRO A 186 14.57 -8.14 5.74
N ILE A 187 14.23 -9.10 6.60
CA ILE A 187 12.99 -9.05 7.38
C ILE A 187 13.06 -7.77 8.24
N MET A 188 12.18 -6.82 7.94
CA MET A 188 12.07 -5.58 8.68
C MET A 188 11.26 -5.80 9.94
N ASP A 189 11.76 -5.30 11.07
CA ASP A 189 10.98 -5.26 12.30
C ASP A 189 9.77 -4.34 12.10
N VAL A 190 8.58 -4.86 12.40
CA VAL A 190 7.33 -4.09 12.32
C VAL A 190 7.26 -2.97 13.35
N TYR A 191 8.11 -2.99 14.38
CA TYR A 191 8.19 -1.96 15.42
C TYR A 191 9.33 -0.96 15.22
N GLN A 192 10.27 -1.24 14.31
CA GLN A 192 11.44 -0.37 14.09
C GLN A 192 11.53 0.09 12.64
N TYR A 193 11.30 1.39 12.45
CA TYR A 193 11.51 2.04 11.16
C TYR A 193 13.01 2.17 10.85
N ASN A 194 13.44 1.67 9.69
CA ASN A 194 14.82 1.78 9.21
C ASN A 194 14.92 2.86 8.11
N GLU A 195 15.23 4.09 8.50
CA GLU A 195 15.32 5.22 7.57
C GLU A 195 16.40 5.03 6.49
N ALA A 196 17.56 4.50 6.87
CA ALA A 196 18.68 4.30 5.94
C ALA A 196 18.31 3.33 4.81
N PHE A 197 17.61 2.24 5.15
CA PHE A 197 17.10 1.28 4.16
C PHE A 197 16.22 1.96 3.11
N TRP A 198 15.25 2.78 3.53
CA TRP A 198 14.32 3.44 2.60
C TRP A 198 14.99 4.52 1.76
N LYS A 199 15.95 5.26 2.33
CA LYS A 199 16.78 6.23 1.59
C LYS A 199 17.57 5.56 0.48
N ASP A 200 18.25 4.46 0.79
CA ASP A 200 19.05 3.73 -0.19
C ASP A 200 18.17 3.08 -1.27
N LEU A 201 17.01 2.54 -0.88
CA LEU A 201 16.07 1.89 -1.79
C LEU A 201 15.44 2.87 -2.79
N PHE A 202 15.06 4.07 -2.33
CA PHE A 202 14.41 5.09 -3.15
C PHE A 202 15.39 6.08 -3.79
N ASP A 203 16.69 5.94 -3.56
CA ASP A 203 17.71 6.74 -4.24
C ASP A 203 17.55 6.68 -5.77
N GLY A 204 17.47 7.85 -6.40
CA GLY A 204 17.24 8.00 -7.83
C GLY A 204 15.76 7.97 -8.26
N ILE A 205 14.82 7.87 -7.32
CA ILE A 205 13.39 8.05 -7.57
C ILE A 205 13.00 9.47 -7.18
N THR A 206 12.29 10.17 -8.06
CA THR A 206 11.78 11.52 -7.80
C THR A 206 10.33 11.65 -8.22
N VAL A 207 9.64 12.68 -7.72
CA VAL A 207 8.23 12.91 -8.04
C VAL A 207 8.02 14.32 -8.55
N ARG A 208 7.31 14.41 -9.68
CA ARG A 208 6.84 15.66 -10.28
C ARG A 208 5.34 15.51 -10.57
N PRO A 209 4.48 15.94 -9.63
CA PRO A 209 3.04 15.89 -9.85
C PRO A 209 2.66 16.70 -11.09
N HIS A 210 1.69 16.22 -11.86
CA HIS A 210 1.08 17.03 -12.91
C HIS A 210 0.36 18.22 -12.24
N THR A 211 0.80 19.44 -12.58
CA THR A 211 0.18 20.71 -12.18
C THR A 211 -1.14 20.95 -12.89
#